data_AF-A0A099VYK1-F1
#
_entry.id   AF-A0A099VYK1-F1
#
_cell.length_a   1.000
_cell.length_b   1.000
_cell.length_c   1.000
_cell.angle_alpha   90.00
_cell.angle_beta   90.00
_cell.angle_gamma   90.00
#
_symmetry.space_group_name_H-M   'P 1'
#
loop_
_entity.id
_entity.type
_entity.pdbx_description
1 polymer ?
#
loop_
_entity_poly.entity_id
_entity_poly.type
_entity_poly.pdbx_seq_one_letter_code
_entity_poly.pdbx_strand_id
1 'polypeptide(L)'
;MGSCLTRDNFNTTFNPDYKDFFECVLHQHQCSFLSLMSPALPLVEDEETAKMNAFTGWHYKTEHTKEFLSLIQTRKPEYLLLDAYADIYLGVVEATQGYFTYNPKFKDVPPVKDSEAIWTITADFESYFKAWMQHVDAFFQFLHEKVPFCKIVLVKARFEDVFEDGTSLNEWREGRNYPTVDIERLNGIWDMLDQYVVAHFHVQILDMTQKKYTLDKDHPWGNFYVHYTRDFYHDFLFQLKELTKGDEIR
;
A
#
# COMPACT_ATOMS: atom_id res chain seq x y z
N MET A 1 -2.43 4.05 5.15
CA MET A 1 -2.71 3.77 3.73
C MET A 1 -1.55 2.97 3.22
N GLY A 2 -1.80 1.80 2.63
CA GLY A 2 -0.68 0.95 2.22
C GLY A 2 -1.09 -0.49 1.93
N SER A 3 -0.10 -1.35 1.86
CA SER A 3 -0.26 -2.76 1.53
C SER A 3 -0.26 -3.68 2.76
N CYS A 4 -0.21 -4.99 2.52
CA CYS A 4 -0.11 -6.00 3.58
C CYS A 4 1.08 -5.71 4.52
N LEU A 5 2.21 -5.27 3.97
CA LEU A 5 3.42 -4.98 4.75
C LEU A 5 3.20 -3.94 5.85
N THR A 6 2.27 -3.00 5.66
CA THR A 6 1.93 -1.97 6.65
C THR A 6 0.76 -2.43 7.50
N ARG A 7 -0.32 -2.92 6.86
CA ARG A 7 -1.58 -3.31 7.52
C ARG A 7 -1.39 -4.45 8.52
N ASP A 8 -0.59 -5.46 8.17
CA ASP A 8 -0.53 -6.71 8.93
C ASP A 8 0.20 -6.55 10.27
N ASN A 9 0.94 -5.46 10.47
CA ASN A 9 1.47 -5.08 11.79
C ASN A 9 0.36 -4.77 12.81
N PHE A 10 -0.85 -4.47 12.35
CA PHE A 10 -2.04 -4.21 13.16
C PHE A 10 -3.04 -5.37 13.09
N ASN A 11 -2.52 -6.59 13.05
CA ASN A 11 -3.28 -7.82 13.08
C ASN A 11 -2.75 -8.74 14.19
N THR A 12 -3.67 -9.25 15.02
CA THR A 12 -3.35 -10.09 16.19
C THR A 12 -2.71 -11.43 15.83
N THR A 13 -2.78 -11.85 14.56
CA THR A 13 -2.05 -13.01 14.06
C THR A 13 -0.54 -12.79 14.04
N PHE A 14 -0.09 -11.55 13.77
CA PHE A 14 1.34 -11.22 13.70
C PHE A 14 1.81 -10.53 14.98
N ASN A 15 1.06 -9.54 15.47
CA ASN A 15 1.36 -8.81 16.70
C ASN A 15 0.16 -8.90 17.66
N PRO A 16 0.08 -9.89 18.56
CA PRO A 16 -1.09 -10.08 19.42
C PRO A 16 -1.44 -8.88 20.32
N ASP A 17 -0.45 -8.08 20.68
CA ASP A 17 -0.49 -6.98 21.65
C ASP A 17 -0.51 -5.58 21.02
N TYR A 18 -0.60 -5.43 19.69
CA TYR A 18 -0.55 -4.10 19.06
C TYR A 18 -1.62 -3.14 19.60
N LYS A 19 -2.78 -3.67 20.02
CA LYS A 19 -3.90 -2.88 20.55
C LYS A 19 -3.62 -2.23 21.91
N ASP A 20 -2.58 -2.68 22.61
CA ASP A 20 -2.13 -2.04 23.85
C ASP A 20 -1.40 -0.72 23.57
N PHE A 21 -1.01 -0.48 22.30
CA PHE A 21 -0.22 0.68 21.88
C PHE A 21 -0.91 1.53 20.81
N PHE A 22 -1.72 0.92 19.93
CA PHE A 22 -2.30 1.60 18.77
C PHE A 22 -3.77 1.24 18.52
N GLU A 23 -4.54 2.25 18.11
CA GLU A 23 -5.88 2.09 17.55
C GLU A 23 -5.87 2.38 16.05
N CYS A 24 -6.27 1.41 15.22
CA CYS A 24 -6.43 1.62 13.78
C CYS A 24 -7.80 2.24 13.46
N VAL A 25 -7.87 3.57 13.49
CA VAL A 25 -9.12 4.31 13.25
C VAL A 25 -9.51 4.43 11.76
N LEU A 26 -8.57 4.19 10.84
CA LEU A 26 -8.80 4.28 9.39
C LEU A 26 -7.79 3.44 8.60
N HIS A 27 -8.23 2.89 7.47
CA HIS A 27 -7.39 2.11 6.57
C HIS A 27 -7.81 2.37 5.12
N GLN A 28 -6.82 2.48 4.22
CA GLN A 28 -6.99 2.38 2.77
C GLN A 28 -6.00 1.32 2.31
N HIS A 29 -6.51 0.27 1.68
CA HIS A 29 -5.73 -0.89 1.26
C HIS A 29 -5.28 -0.72 -0.18
N GLN A 30 -4.00 -0.98 -0.48
CA GLN A 30 -3.46 -1.16 -1.83
C GLN A 30 -4.04 -0.18 -2.89
N CYS A 31 -4.05 1.11 -2.54
CA CYS A 31 -4.58 2.18 -3.37
C CYS A 31 -3.42 3.04 -3.90
N SER A 32 -3.37 3.22 -5.21
CA SER A 32 -2.41 4.13 -5.86
C SER A 32 -2.76 5.58 -5.55
N PHE A 33 -1.75 6.45 -5.42
CA PHE A 33 -2.00 7.90 -5.30
C PHE A 33 -2.74 8.48 -6.52
N LEU A 34 -2.50 7.94 -7.72
CA LEU A 34 -3.23 8.34 -8.93
C LEU A 34 -4.73 8.06 -8.77
N SER A 35 -5.08 6.88 -8.27
CA SER A 35 -6.48 6.52 -7.98
C SER A 35 -7.05 7.39 -6.86
N LEU A 36 -6.36 7.49 -5.72
CA LEU A 36 -6.89 8.17 -4.54
C LEU A 36 -7.21 9.65 -4.82
N MET A 37 -6.33 10.33 -5.55
CA MET A 37 -6.44 11.75 -5.84
C MET A 37 -7.21 12.04 -7.15
N SER A 38 -7.74 11.01 -7.82
CA SER A 38 -8.71 11.18 -8.90
C SER A 38 -10.12 11.47 -8.35
N PRO A 39 -11.00 12.09 -9.16
CA PRO A 39 -12.43 12.16 -8.86
C PRO A 39 -13.03 10.80 -8.44
N ALA A 40 -14.02 10.85 -7.55
CA ALA A 40 -14.79 9.68 -7.19
C ALA A 40 -15.52 9.11 -8.42
N LEU A 41 -15.51 7.79 -8.54
CA LEU A 41 -16.18 7.07 -9.62
C LEU A 41 -17.55 6.58 -9.16
N PRO A 42 -18.56 6.53 -10.05
CA PRO A 42 -19.84 5.91 -9.73
C PRO A 42 -19.65 4.45 -9.33
N LEU A 43 -20.21 4.03 -8.20
CA LEU A 43 -20.17 2.64 -7.79
C LEU A 43 -21.04 1.81 -8.74
N VAL A 44 -20.49 0.71 -9.25
CA VAL A 44 -21.23 -0.27 -10.05
C VAL A 44 -21.74 -1.38 -9.13
N GLU A 45 -23.06 -1.54 -9.07
CA GLU A 45 -23.70 -2.64 -8.35
C GLU A 45 -24.30 -3.60 -9.38
N ASP A 46 -23.72 -4.80 -9.48
CA ASP A 46 -24.12 -5.84 -10.43
C ASP A 46 -23.94 -7.25 -9.81
N GLU A 47 -24.17 -8.29 -10.63
CA GLU A 47 -24.03 -9.68 -10.17
C GLU A 47 -22.61 -10.05 -9.75
N GLU A 48 -21.57 -9.44 -10.33
CA GLU A 48 -20.18 -9.73 -9.98
C GLU A 48 -19.77 -9.01 -8.69
N THR A 49 -20.18 -7.74 -8.51
CA THR A 49 -19.92 -7.03 -7.25
C THR A 49 -20.71 -7.63 -6.08
N ALA A 50 -21.89 -8.20 -6.33
CA ALA A 50 -22.66 -8.93 -5.31
C ALA A 50 -22.00 -10.22 -4.80
N LYS A 51 -21.08 -10.82 -5.57
CA LYS A 51 -20.32 -12.02 -5.16
C LYS A 51 -19.11 -11.70 -4.29
N MET A 52 -18.73 -10.43 -4.17
CA MET A 52 -17.57 -10.03 -3.39
C MET A 52 -17.79 -10.31 -1.90
N ASN A 53 -16.78 -10.90 -1.26
CA ASN A 53 -16.76 -10.96 0.21
C ASN A 53 -16.67 -9.55 0.81
N ALA A 54 -16.97 -9.42 2.11
CA ALA A 54 -17.02 -8.13 2.78
C ALA A 54 -15.74 -7.28 2.61
N PHE A 55 -14.56 -7.90 2.64
CA PHE A 55 -13.30 -7.19 2.47
C PHE A 55 -13.09 -6.70 1.04
N THR A 56 -13.33 -7.56 0.04
CA THR A 56 -13.22 -7.20 -1.37
C THR A 56 -14.24 -6.14 -1.76
N GLY A 57 -15.49 -6.25 -1.29
CA GLY A 57 -16.53 -5.26 -1.53
C GLY A 57 -16.22 -3.91 -0.88
N TRP A 58 -15.73 -3.91 0.36
CA TRP A 58 -15.22 -2.69 1.02
C TRP A 58 -14.09 -2.06 0.22
N HIS A 59 -13.08 -2.85 -0.17
CA HIS A 59 -11.94 -2.35 -0.94
C HIS A 59 -12.38 -1.72 -2.27
N TYR A 60 -13.24 -2.42 -3.03
CA TYR A 60 -13.81 -1.93 -4.28
C TYR A 60 -14.58 -0.62 -4.09
N LYS A 61 -15.43 -0.54 -3.06
CA LYS A 61 -16.19 0.66 -2.72
C LYS A 61 -15.28 1.83 -2.36
N THR A 62 -14.26 1.61 -1.54
CA THR A 62 -13.34 2.69 -1.15
C THR A 62 -12.53 3.21 -2.34
N GLU A 63 -12.14 2.35 -3.28
CA GLU A 63 -11.52 2.76 -4.55
C GLU A 63 -12.46 3.61 -5.41
N HIS A 64 -13.77 3.36 -5.41
CA HIS A 64 -14.72 4.20 -6.16
C HIS A 64 -14.97 5.54 -5.46
N THR A 65 -15.32 5.48 -4.18
CA THR A 65 -15.82 6.63 -3.42
C THR A 65 -14.73 7.58 -2.96
N LYS A 66 -13.48 7.12 -2.90
CA LYS A 66 -12.34 7.85 -2.30
C LYS A 66 -12.64 8.30 -0.87
N GLU A 67 -13.50 7.57 -0.15
CA GLU A 67 -14.05 8.00 1.14
C GLU A 67 -12.96 8.21 2.20
N PHE A 68 -11.79 7.59 2.04
CA PHE A 68 -10.59 7.81 2.85
C PHE A 68 -10.26 9.30 3.04
N LEU A 69 -10.33 10.12 1.98
CA LEU A 69 -10.02 11.55 2.05
C LEU A 69 -11.03 12.30 2.96
N SER A 70 -12.31 11.92 2.94
CA SER A 70 -13.30 12.51 3.85
C SER A 70 -13.17 11.97 5.28
N LEU A 71 -12.88 10.67 5.42
CA LEU A 71 -12.82 10.00 6.70
C LEU A 71 -11.59 10.43 7.51
N ILE A 72 -10.44 10.64 6.88
CA ILE A 72 -9.23 11.07 7.61
C ILE A 72 -9.42 12.43 8.30
N GLN A 73 -10.20 13.33 7.70
CA GLN A 73 -10.55 14.63 8.28
C GLN A 73 -11.41 14.53 9.54
N THR A 74 -12.28 13.52 9.59
CA THR A 74 -13.23 13.32 10.69
C THR A 74 -12.65 12.43 11.79
N ARG A 75 -11.89 11.40 11.41
CA ARG A 75 -11.21 10.47 12.33
C ARG A 75 -9.97 11.09 12.98
N LYS A 76 -9.35 12.09 12.34
CA LYS A 76 -8.20 12.85 12.85
C LYS A 76 -7.12 11.97 13.51
N PRO A 77 -6.57 10.98 12.78
CA PRO A 77 -5.54 10.13 13.35
C PRO A 77 -4.29 10.96 13.71
N GLU A 78 -3.63 10.58 14.79
CA GLU A 78 -2.35 11.19 15.20
C GLU A 78 -1.23 10.85 14.22
N TYR A 79 -1.26 9.64 13.66
CA TYR A 79 -0.29 9.17 12.67
C TYR A 79 -0.98 8.58 11.44
N LEU A 80 -0.37 8.82 10.27
CA LEU A 80 -0.70 8.15 9.03
C LEU A 80 0.55 7.46 8.48
N LEU A 81 0.49 6.12 8.42
CA LEU A 81 1.52 5.32 7.76
C LEU A 81 1.24 5.23 6.26
N LEU A 82 2.28 5.41 5.44
CA LEU A 82 2.25 5.38 3.98
C LEU A 82 3.31 4.43 3.42
N ASP A 83 2.92 3.62 2.43
CA ASP A 83 3.85 2.89 1.56
C ASP A 83 3.41 3.03 0.09
N ALA A 84 4.37 2.91 -0.84
CA ALA A 84 4.15 3.11 -2.28
C ALA A 84 3.89 1.80 -3.04
N TYR A 85 3.60 0.70 -2.33
CA TYR A 85 3.48 -0.63 -2.94
C TYR A 85 2.50 -0.66 -4.12
N ALA A 86 1.34 0.00 -3.99
CA ALA A 86 0.30 -0.07 -5.01
C ALA A 86 0.76 0.58 -6.33
N ASP A 87 1.41 1.73 -6.23
CA ASP A 87 1.97 2.43 -7.40
C ASP A 87 3.08 1.64 -8.09
N ILE A 88 3.86 0.87 -7.32
CA ILE A 88 5.00 0.10 -7.84
C ILE A 88 4.56 -1.23 -8.45
N TYR A 89 3.73 -1.99 -7.73
CA TYR A 89 3.40 -3.36 -8.09
C TYR A 89 2.12 -3.49 -8.93
N LEU A 90 1.12 -2.66 -8.64
CA LEU A 90 -0.21 -2.81 -9.24
C LEU A 90 -0.42 -1.90 -10.44
N GLY A 91 -0.05 -0.62 -10.31
CA GLY A 91 -0.38 0.40 -11.29
C GLY A 91 -1.88 0.73 -11.31
N VAL A 92 -2.35 1.32 -12.40
CA VAL A 92 -3.73 1.80 -12.56
C VAL A 92 -4.32 1.42 -13.91
N VAL A 93 -5.64 1.44 -13.99
CA VAL A 93 -6.39 1.51 -15.25
C VAL A 93 -6.97 2.91 -15.40
N GLU A 94 -7.12 3.36 -16.64
CA GLU A 94 -7.87 4.59 -16.92
C GLU A 94 -9.37 4.35 -16.73
N ALA A 95 -10.02 5.31 -16.11
CA ALA A 95 -11.47 5.38 -15.95
C ALA A 95 -12.00 6.67 -16.59
N THR A 96 -13.31 6.79 -16.73
CA THR A 96 -13.96 7.91 -17.44
C THR A 96 -13.54 9.29 -16.94
N GLN A 97 -13.17 9.42 -15.67
CA GLN A 97 -12.74 10.67 -15.04
C GLN A 97 -11.54 10.49 -14.10
N GLY A 98 -10.50 9.79 -14.54
CA GLY A 98 -9.23 9.65 -13.79
C GLY A 98 -8.75 8.22 -13.75
N TYR A 99 -8.27 7.77 -12.59
CA TYR A 99 -7.64 6.47 -12.44
C TYR A 99 -8.34 5.59 -11.40
N PHE A 100 -8.18 4.28 -11.58
CA PHE A 100 -8.57 3.25 -10.62
C PHE A 100 -7.39 2.30 -10.41
N THR A 101 -7.06 1.97 -9.16
CA THR A 101 -5.92 1.08 -8.90
C THR A 101 -6.20 -0.30 -9.46
N TYR A 102 -5.31 -0.80 -10.32
CA TYR A 102 -5.47 -2.15 -10.83
C TYR A 102 -5.36 -3.15 -9.67
N ASN A 103 -6.24 -4.14 -9.62
CA ASN A 103 -6.06 -5.28 -8.74
C ASN A 103 -6.67 -6.51 -9.38
N PRO A 104 -5.96 -7.66 -9.43
CA PRO A 104 -6.50 -8.89 -10.02
C PRO A 104 -7.83 -9.33 -9.43
N LYS A 105 -8.13 -8.97 -8.18
CA LYS A 105 -9.42 -9.28 -7.53
C LYS A 105 -10.62 -8.54 -8.13
N PHE A 106 -10.38 -7.51 -8.94
CA PHE A 106 -11.39 -6.69 -9.62
C PHE A 106 -11.45 -6.94 -11.13
N LYS A 107 -10.72 -7.93 -11.66
CA LYS A 107 -10.59 -8.17 -13.11
C LYS A 107 -11.93 -8.35 -13.85
N ASP A 108 -12.97 -8.80 -13.15
CA ASP A 108 -14.28 -9.12 -13.72
C ASP A 108 -15.31 -8.00 -13.51
N VAL A 109 -14.91 -6.84 -12.94
CA VAL A 109 -15.79 -5.69 -12.69
C VAL A 109 -15.22 -4.38 -13.25
N PRO A 110 -16.06 -3.41 -13.65
CA PRO A 110 -15.60 -2.08 -14.05
C PRO A 110 -14.85 -1.35 -12.92
N PRO A 111 -13.92 -0.43 -13.22
CA PRO A 111 -13.44 -0.12 -14.56
C PRO A 111 -12.38 -1.12 -15.07
N VAL A 112 -11.91 -2.05 -14.23
CA VAL A 112 -10.80 -2.96 -14.61
C VAL A 112 -11.17 -3.87 -15.77
N LYS A 113 -12.38 -4.46 -15.75
CA LYS A 113 -12.88 -5.31 -16.83
C LYS A 113 -13.00 -4.59 -18.16
N ASP A 114 -13.28 -3.29 -18.12
CA ASP A 114 -13.54 -2.47 -19.31
C ASP A 114 -12.25 -1.80 -19.83
N SER A 115 -11.14 -1.93 -19.11
CA SER A 115 -9.86 -1.35 -19.50
C SER A 115 -9.14 -2.20 -20.54
N GLU A 116 -8.59 -1.54 -21.56
CA GLU A 116 -7.78 -2.19 -22.58
C GLU A 116 -6.35 -2.51 -22.10
N ALA A 117 -5.85 -1.75 -21.13
CA ALA A 117 -4.49 -1.88 -20.63
C ALA A 117 -4.37 -1.50 -19.14
N ILE A 118 -3.28 -1.96 -18.53
CA ILE A 118 -2.85 -1.55 -17.20
C ILE A 118 -1.64 -0.64 -17.39
N TRP A 119 -1.70 0.58 -16.87
CA TRP A 119 -0.57 1.49 -16.87
C TRP A 119 0.24 1.27 -15.59
N THR A 120 1.49 0.84 -15.76
CA THR A 120 2.39 0.54 -14.64
C THR A 120 3.66 1.38 -14.74
N ILE A 121 4.25 1.71 -13.60
CA ILE A 121 5.52 2.44 -13.52
C ILE A 121 6.69 1.67 -14.15
N THR A 122 6.60 0.35 -14.24
CA THR A 122 7.62 -0.49 -14.90
C THR A 122 7.47 -0.52 -16.42
N ALA A 123 6.28 -0.29 -16.97
CA ALA A 123 6.07 -0.23 -18.41
C ALA A 123 6.45 1.14 -18.99
N ASP A 124 6.19 2.21 -18.24
CA ASP A 124 6.38 3.60 -18.68
C ASP A 124 6.81 4.47 -17.49
N PHE A 125 8.08 4.35 -17.11
CA PHE A 125 8.60 5.00 -15.90
C PHE A 125 8.47 6.52 -15.95
N GLU A 126 8.90 7.17 -17.03
CA GLU A 126 8.97 8.63 -17.09
C GLU A 126 7.58 9.27 -16.98
N SER A 127 6.61 8.80 -17.76
CA SER A 127 5.27 9.39 -17.77
C SER A 127 4.50 9.03 -16.51
N TYR A 128 4.61 7.78 -16.03
CA TYR A 128 3.95 7.34 -14.80
C TYR A 128 4.53 8.08 -13.59
N PHE A 129 5.85 8.19 -13.47
CA PHE A 129 6.49 8.90 -12.37
C PHE A 129 6.11 10.38 -12.34
N LYS A 130 6.01 11.02 -13.52
CA LYS A 130 5.49 12.39 -13.63
C LYS A 130 4.06 12.53 -13.13
N ALA A 131 3.16 11.63 -13.53
CA ALA A 131 1.79 11.63 -13.04
C ALA A 131 1.75 11.36 -11.53
N TRP A 132 2.54 10.39 -11.05
CA TRP A 132 2.65 10.05 -9.64
C TRP A 132 3.10 11.25 -8.80
N MET A 133 4.13 12.01 -9.23
CA MET A 133 4.56 13.24 -8.55
C MET A 133 3.39 14.23 -8.38
N GLN A 134 2.60 14.46 -9.43
CA GLN A 134 1.46 15.38 -9.35
C GLN A 134 0.41 14.93 -8.32
N HIS A 135 0.13 13.63 -8.25
CA HIS A 135 -0.90 13.10 -7.35
C HIS A 135 -0.39 12.98 -5.91
N VAL A 136 0.87 12.61 -5.70
CA VAL A 136 1.46 12.59 -4.35
C VAL A 136 1.60 14.01 -3.80
N ASP A 137 1.97 15.00 -4.63
CA ASP A 137 1.98 16.43 -4.25
C ASP A 137 0.59 16.89 -3.81
N ALA A 138 -0.44 16.58 -4.60
CA ALA A 138 -1.83 16.91 -4.28
C ALA A 138 -2.28 16.24 -2.97
N PHE A 139 -1.86 14.99 -2.73
CA PHE A 139 -2.17 14.27 -1.51
C PHE A 139 -1.53 14.92 -0.28
N PHE A 140 -0.23 15.24 -0.32
CA PHE A 140 0.44 15.91 0.78
C PHE A 140 -0.07 17.33 1.01
N GLN A 141 -0.42 18.06 -0.05
CA GLN A 141 -1.12 19.34 0.07
C GLN A 141 -2.47 19.18 0.78
N PHE A 142 -3.27 18.18 0.38
CA PHE A 142 -4.52 17.87 1.06
C PHE A 142 -4.31 17.56 2.55
N LEU A 143 -3.30 16.76 2.90
CA LEU A 143 -2.99 16.44 4.29
C LEU A 143 -2.62 17.70 5.09
N HIS A 144 -1.76 18.54 4.52
CA HIS A 144 -1.37 19.80 5.14
C HIS A 144 -2.55 20.73 5.39
N GLU A 145 -3.47 20.85 4.43
CA GLU A 145 -4.62 21.76 4.54
C GLU A 145 -5.74 21.23 5.43
N LYS A 146 -6.00 19.92 5.40
CA LYS A 146 -7.22 19.32 5.96
C LYS A 146 -6.99 18.50 7.22
N VAL A 147 -5.77 17.98 7.42
CA VAL A 147 -5.37 17.21 8.61
C VAL A 147 -3.98 17.64 9.11
N PRO A 148 -3.75 18.94 9.38
CA PRO A 148 -2.41 19.50 9.64
C PRO A 148 -1.68 18.93 10.85
N PHE A 149 -2.39 18.28 11.78
CA PHE A 149 -1.82 17.70 12.99
C PHE A 149 -1.49 16.21 12.86
N CYS A 150 -1.88 15.57 11.74
CA CYS A 150 -1.55 14.18 11.48
C CYS A 150 -0.07 14.07 11.09
N LYS A 151 0.70 13.30 11.86
CA LYS A 151 2.10 13.02 11.58
C LYS A 151 2.20 11.93 10.53
N ILE A 152 2.99 12.16 9.51
CA ILE A 152 3.12 11.22 8.40
C ILE A 152 4.35 10.35 8.64
N VAL A 153 4.16 9.03 8.60
CA VAL A 153 5.22 8.03 8.72
C VAL A 153 5.37 7.34 7.36
N LEU A 154 6.47 7.59 6.68
CA LEU A 154 6.84 6.86 5.47
C LEU A 154 7.45 5.52 5.87
N VAL A 155 6.82 4.44 5.41
CA VAL A 155 7.28 3.07 5.64
C VAL A 155 8.21 2.67 4.50
N LYS A 156 9.50 2.52 4.82
CA LYS A 156 10.49 1.98 3.88
C LYS A 156 10.61 0.48 4.10
N ALA A 157 10.03 -0.28 3.18
CA ALA A 157 10.18 -1.72 3.06
C ALA A 157 10.45 -2.08 1.60
N ARG A 158 10.85 -3.31 1.30
CA ARG A 158 11.24 -3.70 -0.06
C ARG A 158 10.51 -4.96 -0.50
N PHE A 159 10.55 -5.28 -1.78
CA PHE A 159 10.22 -6.62 -2.24
C PHE A 159 11.39 -7.55 -1.91
N GLU A 160 11.09 -8.77 -1.49
CA GLU A 160 12.06 -9.85 -1.27
C GLU A 160 11.67 -11.06 -2.12
N ASP A 161 12.64 -11.87 -2.51
CA ASP A 161 12.46 -13.11 -3.27
C ASP A 161 12.77 -14.35 -2.43
N VAL A 162 13.57 -14.21 -1.38
CA VAL A 162 14.14 -15.34 -0.66
C VAL A 162 13.27 -15.71 0.55
N PHE A 163 12.85 -16.97 0.59
CA PHE A 163 12.22 -17.57 1.77
C PHE A 163 13.25 -17.88 2.87
N GLU A 164 12.79 -18.14 4.10
CA GLU A 164 13.66 -18.48 5.24
C GLU A 164 14.60 -19.68 4.98
N ASP A 165 14.17 -20.64 4.15
CA ASP A 165 14.97 -21.81 3.77
C ASP A 165 15.93 -21.58 2.58
N GLY A 166 16.03 -20.33 2.11
CA GLY A 166 16.93 -19.91 1.02
C GLY A 166 16.39 -20.14 -0.39
N THR A 167 15.19 -20.72 -0.54
CA THR A 167 14.57 -20.89 -1.87
C THR A 167 13.96 -19.59 -2.40
N SER A 168 13.80 -19.49 -3.73
CA SER A 168 13.25 -18.30 -4.41
C SER A 168 11.73 -18.38 -4.60
N LEU A 169 11.04 -17.27 -4.37
CA LEU A 169 9.63 -17.08 -4.69
C LEU A 169 9.43 -16.99 -6.22
N ASN A 170 10.30 -16.31 -6.94
CA ASN A 170 10.29 -16.29 -8.41
C ASN A 170 10.35 -17.71 -8.97
N GLU A 171 11.29 -18.55 -8.53
CA GLU A 171 11.38 -19.96 -8.96
C GLU A 171 10.10 -20.74 -8.60
N TRP A 172 9.56 -20.53 -7.39
CA TRP A 172 8.30 -21.16 -6.95
C TRP A 172 7.10 -20.76 -7.83
N ARG A 173 7.08 -19.50 -8.30
CA ARG A 173 6.04 -18.92 -9.16
C ARG A 173 6.17 -19.42 -10.59
N GLU A 174 7.39 -19.47 -11.14
CA GLU A 174 7.66 -20.03 -12.47
C GLU A 174 7.19 -21.49 -12.56
N GLY A 175 7.51 -22.31 -11.56
CA GLY A 175 7.05 -23.70 -11.48
C GLY A 175 5.52 -23.86 -11.43
N ARG A 176 4.77 -22.76 -11.24
CA ARG A 176 3.29 -22.71 -11.21
C ARG A 176 2.69 -21.87 -12.34
N ASN A 177 3.49 -21.41 -13.29
CA ASN A 177 3.08 -20.48 -14.35
C ASN A 177 2.45 -19.18 -13.80
N TYR A 178 2.95 -18.69 -12.66
CA TYR A 178 2.58 -17.38 -12.15
C TYR A 178 3.57 -16.32 -12.62
N PRO A 179 3.12 -15.06 -12.87
CA PRO A 179 4.02 -13.99 -13.27
C PRO A 179 5.11 -13.74 -12.22
N THR A 180 6.36 -13.64 -12.65
CA THR A 180 7.50 -13.23 -11.82
C THR A 180 7.75 -11.73 -11.92
N VAL A 181 8.63 -11.22 -11.06
CA VAL A 181 9.04 -9.81 -11.08
C VAL A 181 10.55 -9.67 -10.98
N ASP A 182 11.05 -8.56 -11.51
CA ASP A 182 12.42 -8.11 -11.32
C ASP A 182 12.51 -7.32 -10.00
N ILE A 183 12.99 -7.98 -8.95
CA ILE A 183 13.02 -7.46 -7.58
C ILE A 183 13.95 -6.26 -7.46
N GLU A 184 15.11 -6.30 -8.10
CA GLU A 184 16.08 -5.20 -8.08
C GLU A 184 15.47 -3.96 -8.74
N ARG A 185 14.84 -4.13 -9.90
CA ARG A 185 14.16 -3.03 -10.60
C ARG A 185 13.02 -2.44 -9.78
N LEU A 186 12.16 -3.27 -9.18
CA LEU A 186 11.05 -2.79 -8.36
C LEU A 186 11.54 -2.03 -7.12
N ASN A 187 12.57 -2.54 -6.46
CA ASN A 187 13.16 -1.90 -5.29
C ASN A 187 13.88 -0.60 -5.63
N GLY A 188 14.57 -0.53 -6.78
CA GLY A 188 15.15 0.72 -7.27
C GLY A 188 14.09 1.78 -7.57
N ILE A 189 12.92 1.37 -8.10
CA ILE A 189 11.78 2.29 -8.26
C ILE A 189 11.25 2.73 -6.89
N TRP A 190 11.13 1.82 -5.93
CA TRP A 190 10.71 2.16 -4.57
C TRP A 190 11.64 3.18 -3.92
N ASP A 191 12.96 3.00 -4.06
CA ASP A 191 13.96 3.96 -3.56
C ASP A 191 13.75 5.36 -4.15
N MET A 192 13.45 5.45 -5.45
CA MET A 192 13.18 6.74 -6.11
C MET A 192 11.90 7.41 -5.58
N LEU A 193 10.82 6.64 -5.39
CA LEU A 193 9.56 7.17 -4.85
C LEU A 193 9.75 7.64 -3.39
N ASP A 194 10.40 6.83 -2.56
CA ASP A 194 10.71 7.17 -1.17
C ASP A 194 11.59 8.42 -1.08
N GLN A 195 12.61 8.51 -1.95
CA GLN A 195 13.51 9.67 -1.99
C GLN A 195 12.77 10.94 -2.39
N TYR A 196 11.84 10.87 -3.35
CA TYR A 196 11.01 12.01 -3.72
C TYR A 196 10.20 12.49 -2.51
N VAL A 197 9.51 11.58 -1.80
CA VAL A 197 8.71 11.96 -0.62
C VAL A 197 9.58 12.62 0.45
N VAL A 198 10.73 12.02 0.78
CA VAL A 198 11.65 12.54 1.80
C VAL A 198 12.24 13.90 1.42
N ALA A 199 12.51 14.14 0.14
CA ALA A 199 13.09 15.39 -0.33
C ALA A 199 12.08 16.55 -0.37
N HIS A 200 10.78 16.25 -0.54
CA HIS A 200 9.74 17.26 -0.76
C HIS A 200 8.81 17.48 0.43
N PHE A 201 8.68 16.51 1.35
CA PHE A 201 7.72 16.57 2.45
C PHE A 201 8.34 16.27 3.81
N HIS A 202 7.74 16.84 4.86
CA HIS A 202 8.10 16.52 6.23
C HIS A 202 7.43 15.21 6.65
N VAL A 203 8.21 14.13 6.70
CA VAL A 203 7.77 12.80 7.14
C VAL A 203 8.73 12.24 8.18
N GLN A 204 8.19 11.44 9.10
CA GLN A 204 9.00 10.51 9.90
C GLN A 204 9.26 9.26 9.07
N ILE A 205 10.38 8.60 9.31
CA ILE A 205 10.79 7.41 8.55
C ILE A 205 10.78 6.21 9.47
N LEU A 206 10.02 5.17 9.10
CA LEU A 206 10.13 3.83 9.66
C LEU A 206 10.89 2.98 8.64
N ASP A 207 12.15 2.67 8.95
CA ASP A 207 13.07 2.05 7.99
C ASP A 207 13.33 0.57 8.30
N MET A 208 12.65 -0.29 7.53
CA MET A 208 12.82 -1.74 7.60
C MET A 208 13.92 -2.25 6.66
N THR A 209 14.68 -1.38 6.00
CA THR A 209 15.74 -1.79 5.05
C THR A 209 17.10 -2.00 5.70
N GLN A 210 17.25 -1.59 6.98
CA GLN A 210 18.49 -1.72 7.74
C GLN A 210 18.82 -3.17 8.14
N LYS A 211 17.85 -4.07 8.05
CA LYS A 211 17.98 -5.50 8.30
C LYS A 211 17.41 -6.25 7.09
N LYS A 212 18.04 -7.37 6.72
CA LYS A 212 17.48 -8.29 5.72
C LYS A 212 16.43 -9.18 6.37
N TYR A 213 15.24 -9.22 5.78
CA TYR A 213 14.14 -10.10 6.17
C TYR A 213 13.88 -11.11 5.06
N THR A 214 13.28 -12.24 5.40
CA THR A 214 12.93 -13.30 4.44
C THR A 214 11.42 -13.50 4.37
N LEU A 215 10.96 -14.13 3.30
CA LEU A 215 9.56 -14.46 3.11
C LEU A 215 9.12 -15.68 3.92
N ASP A 216 7.86 -15.67 4.34
CA ASP A 216 7.19 -16.79 5.01
C ASP A 216 6.42 -17.66 4.00
N LYS A 217 6.76 -18.95 3.92
CA LYS A 217 6.09 -19.92 3.03
C LYS A 217 4.69 -20.31 3.51
N ASP A 218 4.45 -20.16 4.80
CA ASP A 218 3.19 -20.51 5.46
C ASP A 218 2.42 -19.24 5.86
N HIS A 219 2.74 -18.11 5.22
CA HIS A 219 2.10 -16.84 5.51
C HIS A 219 0.56 -16.97 5.39
N PRO A 220 -0.24 -16.48 6.35
CA PRO A 220 -1.70 -16.64 6.34
C PRO A 220 -2.41 -16.13 5.08
N TRP A 221 -1.76 -15.23 4.35
CA TRP A 221 -2.26 -14.64 3.10
C TRP A 221 -1.63 -15.21 1.83
N GLY A 222 -0.87 -16.31 1.94
CA GLY A 222 -0.18 -16.99 0.85
C GLY A 222 1.18 -16.40 0.50
N ASN A 223 1.85 -17.00 -0.48
CA ASN A 223 3.22 -16.62 -0.85
C ASN A 223 3.26 -15.35 -1.72
N PHE A 224 3.93 -14.31 -1.22
CA PHE A 224 4.03 -13.04 -1.93
C PHE A 224 5.27 -12.24 -1.51
N TYR A 225 5.76 -11.37 -2.39
CA TYR A 225 7.04 -10.67 -2.27
C TYR A 225 7.16 -9.68 -1.10
N VAL A 226 6.09 -9.46 -0.34
CA VAL A 226 6.07 -8.62 0.88
C VAL A 226 5.43 -9.33 2.07
N HIS A 227 5.30 -10.66 2.00
CA HIS A 227 4.79 -11.50 3.08
C HIS A 227 5.96 -12.12 3.83
N TYR A 228 6.47 -11.33 4.78
CA TYR A 228 7.66 -11.65 5.55
C TYR A 228 7.42 -12.64 6.69
N THR A 229 8.51 -13.16 7.24
CA THR A 229 8.53 -13.88 8.52
C THR A 229 8.15 -12.97 9.70
N ARG A 230 7.76 -13.58 10.82
CA ARG A 230 7.24 -12.87 12.01
C ARG A 230 8.19 -11.82 12.58
N ASP A 231 9.50 -12.01 12.44
CA ASP A 231 10.49 -11.06 12.94
C ASP A 231 10.39 -9.69 12.25
N PHE A 232 9.99 -9.63 10.97
CA PHE A 232 9.68 -8.36 10.30
C PHE A 232 8.57 -7.59 11.04
N TYR A 233 7.45 -8.26 11.33
CA TYR A 233 6.29 -7.62 11.94
C TYR A 233 6.54 -7.20 13.40
N HIS A 234 7.33 -7.98 14.14
CA HIS A 234 7.76 -7.63 15.49
C HIS A 234 8.71 -6.43 15.49
N ASP A 235 9.74 -6.45 14.63
CA ASP A 235 10.72 -5.36 14.53
C ASP A 235 10.04 -4.06 14.04
N PHE A 236 9.08 -4.17 13.10
CA PHE A 236 8.28 -3.05 12.64
C PHE A 236 7.51 -2.41 13.79
N LEU A 237 6.73 -3.22 14.54
CA LEU A 237 5.91 -2.69 15.63
C LEU A 237 6.78 -2.08 16.73
N PHE A 238 7.92 -2.70 17.03
CA PHE A 238 8.90 -2.15 17.97
C PHE A 238 9.39 -0.77 17.50
N GLN A 239 9.86 -0.65 16.25
CA GLN A 239 10.32 0.63 15.70
C GLN A 239 9.21 1.68 15.68
N LEU A 240 7.98 1.30 15.33
CA LEU A 240 6.84 2.21 15.35
C LEU A 240 6.60 2.73 16.77
N LYS A 241 6.62 1.87 17.78
CA LYS A 241 6.49 2.29 19.19
C LYS A 241 7.59 3.27 19.59
N GLU A 242 8.86 2.99 19.27
CA GLU A 242 9.94 3.93 19.59
C GLU A 242 9.73 5.30 18.90
N LEU A 243 9.24 5.29 17.67
CA LEU A 243 8.96 6.49 16.88
C LEU A 243 7.80 7.33 17.47
N THR A 244 6.83 6.69 18.13
CA THR A 244 5.65 7.36 18.71
C THR A 244 5.76 7.65 20.21
N LYS A 245 6.68 7.03 20.95
CA LYS A 245 6.88 7.23 22.41
C LYS A 245 7.06 8.69 22.85
N GLY A 246 7.59 9.55 21.97
CA GLY A 246 7.79 10.98 22.27
C GLY A 246 6.50 11.78 22.46
N ASP A 247 5.34 11.20 22.12
CA ASP A 247 4.04 11.86 22.13
C ASP A 247 3.11 11.37 23.26
N GLU A 248 3.50 10.34 24.03
CA GLU A 248 2.75 9.82 25.19
C GLU A 248 2.76 10.77 26.42
N ILE A 249 3.41 11.94 26.32
CA ILE A 249 3.39 12.99 27.35
C ILE A 249 2.58 14.19 26.85
N ARG A 250 1.25 14.06 26.74
CA ARG A 250 0.31 15.19 26.72
C ARG A 250 -0.99 14.89 27.44
#